data_AF-A0A090KZZ5-F1
#
_entry.id   AF-A0A090KZZ5-F1
#
_cell.length_a   1.000
_cell.length_b   1.000
_cell.length_c   1.000
_cell.angle_alpha   90.00
_cell.angle_beta   90.00
_cell.angle_gamma   90.00
#
_symmetry.space_group_name_H-M   'P 1'
#
loop_
_entity.id
_entity.type
_entity.pdbx_description
1 polymer ?
#
loop_
_entity_poly.entity_id
_entity_poly.type
_entity_poly.pdbx_seq_one_letter_code
_entity_poly.pdbx_strand_id
1 'polypeptide(L)' 'MSDIEEGVDQLQHYREKCEEKVSHFKEILETCNARVESRTNTEETCHEEMVEYIQHLDHCAMPKAFAALK' A
#
# COMPACT_ATOMS: atom_id res chain seq x y z
N MET A 1 6.77 -1.45 24.67
CA MET A 1 7.58 -2.56 24.11
C MET A 1 6.78 -3.10 22.96
N SER A 2 7.31 -3.08 21.73
CA SER A 2 6.61 -3.58 20.55
C SER A 2 6.37 -5.09 20.68
N ASP A 3 5.13 -5.55 20.53
CA ASP A 3 4.76 -6.99 20.53
C ASP A 3 5.21 -7.73 19.26
N ILE A 4 6.10 -7.12 18.48
CA ILE A 4 6.55 -7.61 17.18
C ILE A 4 7.91 -8.27 17.35
N GLU A 5 8.07 -9.46 16.77
CA GLU A 5 9.29 -10.26 16.84
C GLU A 5 10.50 -9.48 16.32
N GLU A 6 11.63 -9.69 16.98
CA GLU A 6 12.89 -9.04 16.64
C GLU A 6 13.38 -9.49 15.26
N GLY A 7 13.73 -8.54 14.39
CA GLY A 7 14.09 -8.82 13.00
C GLY A 7 12.93 -8.73 12.00
N VAL A 8 11.69 -8.53 12.46
CA VAL A 8 10.55 -8.25 11.57
C VAL A 8 10.59 -6.80 11.10
N ASP A 9 10.34 -6.57 9.80
CA ASP A 9 10.10 -5.23 9.26
C ASP A 9 8.75 -4.71 9.77
N GLN A 10 8.84 -3.74 10.69
CA GLN A 10 7.69 -3.11 11.33
C GLN A 10 6.80 -2.42 10.31
N LEU A 11 7.38 -1.80 9.28
CA LEU A 11 6.61 -1.09 8.25
C LEU A 11 5.80 -2.09 7.44
N GLN A 12 6.43 -3.16 6.95
CA GLN A 12 5.73 -4.19 6.18
C GLN A 12 4.60 -4.84 6.98
N HIS A 13 4.87 -5.21 8.24
CA HIS A 13 3.86 -5.81 9.14
C HIS A 13 2.62 -4.91 9.32
N TYR A 14 2.82 -3.60 9.49
CA TYR A 14 1.68 -2.69 9.62
C TYR A 14 1.01 -2.34 8.30
N ARG A 15 1.73 -2.37 7.16
CA ARG A 15 1.13 -2.24 5.83
C ARG A 15 0.14 -3.38 5.57
N GLU A 16 0.52 -4.63 5.84
CA GLU A 16 -0.36 -5.80 5.71
C GLU A 16 -1.64 -5.66 6.57
N LYS A 17 -1.50 -5.20 7.82
CA LYS A 17 -2.65 -4.93 8.70
C LYS A 17 -3.51 -3.74 8.30
N CYS A 18 -2.98 -2.84 7.49
CA CYS A 18 -3.68 -1.65 7.02
C CYS A 18 -4.32 -1.86 5.64
N GLU A 19 -3.97 -2.93 4.93
CA GLU A 19 -4.41 -3.20 3.56
C GLU A 19 -5.94 -3.26 3.44
N GLU A 20 -6.62 -3.97 4.35
CA GLU A 20 -8.09 -4.05 4.38
C GLU A 20 -8.77 -2.69 4.55
N LYS A 21 -8.08 -1.70 5.15
CA LYS A 21 -8.64 -0.36 5.40
C LYS A 21 -8.57 0.56 4.18
N VAL A 22 -7.76 0.18 3.19
CA VAL A 22 -7.52 0.96 1.98
C VAL A 22 -7.87 0.15 0.73
N SER A 23 -8.70 -0.90 0.87
CA SER A 23 -9.10 -1.80 -0.21
C SER A 23 -9.67 -1.04 -1.42
N HIS A 24 -10.43 0.03 -1.18
CA HIS A 24 -10.98 0.87 -2.23
C HIS A 24 -9.91 1.46 -3.16
N PHE A 25 -8.81 2.00 -2.62
CA PHE A 25 -7.72 2.54 -3.43
C PHE A 25 -6.97 1.43 -4.17
N LYS A 26 -6.86 0.25 -3.55
CA LYS A 26 -6.28 -0.93 -4.20
C LYS A 26 -7.14 -1.38 -5.40
N GLU A 27 -8.46 -1.42 -5.25
CA GLU A 27 -9.40 -1.76 -6.35
C GLU A 27 -9.29 -0.77 -7.52
N ILE A 28 -9.13 0.53 -7.24
CA ILE A 28 -8.91 1.55 -8.26
C ILE A 28 -7.60 1.31 -9.02
N LEU A 29 -6.51 1.05 -8.29
CA LEU A 29 -5.21 0.71 -8.89
C LEU A 29 -5.28 -0.56 -9.75
N GLU A 30 -5.92 -1.62 -9.25
CA GLU A 30 -6.10 -2.88 -9.99
C GLU A 30 -6.95 -2.68 -11.25
N THR A 31 -7.99 -1.85 -11.17
CA THR A 31 -8.81 -1.48 -12.32
C THR A 31 -8.00 -0.74 -13.38
N CYS A 32 -7.11 0.18 -12.97
CA CYS A 32 -6.20 0.84 -13.89
C CYS A 32 -5.22 -0.17 -14.52
N ASN A 33 -4.58 -1.02 -13.71
CA ASN A 33 -3.62 -2.01 -14.20
C ASN A 33 -4.27 -2.93 -15.24
N ALA A 34 -5.46 -3.46 -14.97
CA ALA A 34 -6.20 -4.29 -15.92
C ALA A 34 -6.49 -3.54 -17.24
N ARG A 35 -6.79 -2.24 -17.17
CA ARG A 35 -7.02 -1.40 -18.35
C ARG A 35 -5.74 -1.20 -19.17
N VAL A 36 -4.61 -0.90 -18.52
CA VAL A 36 -3.31 -0.71 -19.18
C VAL A 36 -2.82 -2.02 -19.80
N GLU A 37 -2.88 -3.12 -19.05
CA GLU A 37 -2.46 -4.45 -19.51
C GLU A 37 -3.31 -4.97 -20.68
N SER A 38 -4.59 -4.56 -20.77
CA SER A 38 -5.46 -4.94 -21.89
C SER A 38 -5.09 -4.28 -23.23
N ARG A 39 -4.25 -3.23 -23.22
CA ARG A 39 -3.91 -2.46 -24.41
C ARG A 39 -2.54 -2.84 -24.95
N THR A 40 -2.46 -3.05 -26.27
CA THR A 40 -1.19 -3.38 -26.95
C THR A 40 -0.30 -2.16 -27.20
N ASN A 41 -0.86 -0.95 -27.18
CA ASN A 41 -0.13 0.31 -27.31
C ASN A 41 -0.92 1.44 -26.63
N THR A 42 -0.42 1.95 -25.51
CA THR A 42 -1.06 3.01 -24.74
C THR A 42 -0.01 3.86 -24.03
N GLU A 43 -0.26 5.16 -23.91
CA GLU A 43 0.54 6.10 -23.10
C GLU A 43 -0.03 6.23 -21.67
N GLU A 44 -1.11 5.53 -21.37
CA GLU A 44 -1.73 5.52 -20.05
C GLU A 44 -0.84 4.84 -19.01
N THR A 45 -0.74 5.44 -17.83
CA THR A 45 0.01 4.89 -16.68
C THR A 45 -0.85 4.93 -15.42
N CYS A 46 -0.63 3.99 -14.51
CA CYS A 46 -1.35 3.92 -13.23
C CYS A 46 -0.59 4.57 -12.07
N HIS A 47 0.23 5.60 -12.36
CA HIS A 47 1.11 6.20 -11.35
C HIS A 47 0.32 6.97 -10.30
N GLU A 48 -0.74 7.68 -10.70
CA GLU A 48 -1.61 8.42 -9.78
C GLU A 48 -2.28 7.47 -8.79
N GLU A 49 -2.94 6.42 -9.30
CA GLU A 49 -3.61 5.41 -8.48
C GLU A 49 -2.62 4.67 -7.55
N MET A 50 -1.39 4.42 -8.02
CA MET A 50 -0.33 3.83 -7.21
C MET A 50 0.04 4.75 -6.04
N VAL A 51 0.27 6.04 -6.31
CA VAL A 51 0.65 7.02 -5.29
C VAL A 51 -0.49 7.19 -4.28
N GLU A 52 -1.75 7.26 -4.74
CA GLU A 52 -2.90 7.35 -3.85
C GLU A 52 -3.03 6.13 -2.93
N TYR A 53 -2.90 4.92 -3.48
CA TYR A 53 -2.92 3.69 -2.68
C TYR A 53 -1.81 3.69 -1.62
N ILE A 54 -0.57 3.98 -2.01
CA ILE A 54 0.57 4.02 -1.09
C ILE A 54 0.37 5.09 -0.02
N GLN A 55 -0.09 6.28 -0.39
CA GLN A 55 -0.29 7.39 0.55
C GLN A 55 -1.30 7.01 1.64
N HIS A 56 -2.42 6.41 1.28
CA HIS A 56 -3.44 6.01 2.25
C HIS A 56 -2.98 4.82 3.10
N LEU A 57 -2.28 3.86 2.48
CA LEU A 57 -1.69 2.73 3.18
C LEU A 57 -0.69 3.20 4.25
N ASP A 58 0.19 4.13 3.89
CA ASP A 58 1.22 4.67 4.78
C ASP A 58 0.65 5.61 5.83
N HIS A 59 -0.41 6.37 5.52
CA HIS A 59 -1.14 7.15 6.53
C HIS A 59 -1.64 6.25 7.67
N CYS A 60 -2.03 5.02 7.36
CA CYS A 60 -2.40 4.03 8.37
C CYS A 60 -1.18 3.35 9.02
N ALA A 61 -0.21 2.90 8.24
CA ALA A 61 0.86 2.01 8.71
C ALA A 61 1.98 2.75 9.46
N MET A 62 2.42 3.91 8.95
CA MET A 62 3.62 4.60 9.42
C MET A 62 3.56 4.97 10.90
N PRO A 63 2.50 5.59 11.45
CA PRO A 63 2.45 5.93 12.87
C PRO A 63 2.61 4.71 13.79
N LYS A 64 2.09 3.55 13.36
CA LYS A 64 2.19 2.30 14.13
C LYS A 64 3.58 1.69 14.02
N ALA A 65 4.14 1.70 12.81
CA ALA A 65 5.49 1.23 12.55
C ALA A 65 6.52 2.02 13.38
N PHE A 66 6.46 3.35 13.35
CA PHE A 66 7.34 4.21 14.15
C PHE A 66 7.18 4.00 15.65
N ALA A 67 5.95 3.77 16.15
CA ALA A 67 5.73 3.46 17.57
C ALA A 67 6.27 2.09 17.99
N ALA A 68 6.51 1.19 17.02
CA ALA A 68 7.06 -0.13 17.26
C ALA A 68 8.59 -0.22 17.05
N LEU A 69 9.24 0.86 16.60
CA LEU A 69 10.70 0.92 16.53
C LEU A 69 11.28 0.99 17.95
N LYS A 70 12.37 0.26 18.18
CA LYS A 70 13.16 0.29 19.43
C LYS A 70 14.25 1.36 19.36
#